data_AF-A0A662H3E0-F1
#
_entry.id   AF-A0A662H3E0-F1
#
_cell.length_a   1.000
_cell.length_b   1.000
_cell.length_c   1.000
_cell.angle_alpha   90.00
_cell.angle_beta   90.00
_cell.angle_gamma   90.00
#
_symmetry.space_group_name_H-M   'P 1'
#
loop_
_entity.id
_entity.type
_entity.pdbx_description
1 polymer ?
#
loop_
_entity_poly.entity_id
_entity_poly.type
_entity_poly.pdbx_seq_one_letter_code
_entity_poly.pdbx_strand_id
1 'polypeptide(L)'
;MKYYCLKPPTEKPSWNYFLLYTASRLKRFYKGTYYIPGRTLLPVFVLPRRLVDWRAFEEVSPRVLRESFKMICVNCGLCCMENCGAFMFSNEYFETKASLGLDVILPYKTVRASYVGELQVYALDVEARGRCYFYSFGEGCRLKKAKPIICLIHYCTLLAEKGGRKYVKVSVKKTNSGDLPIYRAVSDERFKEIVAQLKEKALRKAWTNGLIYEI
;
A
#
# COMPACT_ATOMS: atom_id res chain seq x y z
N MET A 1 18.94 14.69 6.73
CA MET A 1 18.34 13.64 5.86
C MET A 1 17.36 14.31 4.90
N LYS A 2 17.20 13.79 3.68
CA LYS A 2 16.32 14.38 2.67
C LYS A 2 15.17 13.44 2.33
N TYR A 3 14.11 14.00 1.74
CA TYR A 3 12.98 13.21 1.24
C TYR A 3 13.26 12.77 -0.20
N TYR A 4 12.92 11.51 -0.47
CA TYR A 4 13.01 10.91 -1.79
C TYR A 4 11.71 10.18 -2.08
N CYS A 5 11.20 10.27 -3.30
CA CYS A 5 10.12 9.41 -3.76
C CYS A 5 10.63 8.37 -4.76
N LEU A 6 9.98 7.21 -4.79
CA LEU A 6 10.16 6.30 -5.93
C LEU A 6 9.74 7.02 -7.20
N LYS A 7 10.45 6.76 -8.28
CA LYS A 7 10.02 7.17 -9.62
C LYS A 7 8.68 6.50 -9.98
N PRO A 8 7.91 7.09 -10.90
CA PRO A 8 6.62 6.54 -11.28
C PRO A 8 6.76 5.11 -11.86
N PRO A 9 5.73 4.26 -11.67
CA PRO A 9 5.65 3.00 -12.38
C PRO A 9 5.53 3.24 -13.89
N THR A 10 5.85 2.21 -14.67
CA THR A 10 5.68 2.20 -16.13
C THR A 10 4.85 1.00 -16.54
N GLU A 11 4.58 0.85 -17.83
CA GLU A 11 3.93 -0.36 -18.36
C GLU A 11 4.84 -1.60 -18.32
N LYS A 12 6.15 -1.44 -18.04
CA LYS A 12 7.12 -2.54 -17.98
C LYS A 12 7.10 -3.20 -16.60
N PRO A 13 6.64 -4.45 -16.45
CA PRO A 13 6.56 -5.11 -15.13
C PRO A 13 7.91 -5.22 -14.44
N SER A 14 8.99 -5.46 -15.19
CA SER A 14 10.35 -5.57 -14.66
C SER A 14 10.84 -4.29 -13.98
N TRP A 15 10.45 -3.12 -14.50
CA TRP A 15 10.72 -1.84 -13.86
C TRP A 15 9.92 -1.68 -12.56
N ASN A 16 8.64 -2.04 -12.59
CA ASN A 16 7.78 -1.92 -11.42
C ASN A 16 8.26 -2.84 -10.28
N TYR A 17 8.65 -4.08 -10.58
CA TYR A 17 9.25 -4.97 -9.59
C TYR A 17 10.59 -4.44 -9.07
N PHE A 18 11.42 -3.83 -9.92
CA PHE A 18 12.65 -3.17 -9.48
C PHE A 18 12.39 -2.05 -8.45
N LEU A 19 11.43 -1.16 -8.74
CA LEU A 19 11.05 -0.09 -7.82
C LEU A 19 10.54 -0.65 -6.49
N LEU A 20 9.63 -1.62 -6.54
CA LEU A 20 9.03 -2.23 -5.35
C LEU A 20 10.06 -3.02 -4.53
N TYR A 21 10.97 -3.74 -5.18
CA TYR A 21 12.03 -4.48 -4.50
C TYR A 21 13.01 -3.52 -3.82
N THR A 22 13.43 -2.46 -4.51
CA THR A 22 14.29 -1.42 -3.92
C THR A 22 13.61 -0.78 -2.71
N ALA A 23 12.30 -0.52 -2.80
CA ALA A 23 11.51 -0.01 -1.69
C ALA A 23 11.41 -1.00 -0.51
N SER A 24 11.29 -2.31 -0.78
CA SER A 24 11.21 -3.35 0.26
C SER A 24 12.46 -3.38 1.14
N ARG A 25 13.65 -3.23 0.52
CA ARG A 25 14.95 -3.18 1.20
C ARG A 25 15.13 -1.95 2.08
N LEU A 26 14.35 -0.89 1.83
CA LEU A 26 14.42 0.40 2.52
C LEU A 26 13.16 0.70 3.34
N LYS A 27 12.30 -0.30 3.59
CA LYS A 27 11.00 -0.16 4.26
C LYS A 27 11.07 0.61 5.58
N ARG A 28 12.12 0.44 6.39
CA ARG A 28 12.32 1.19 7.65
C ARG A 28 12.39 2.71 7.50
N PHE A 29 12.71 3.21 6.31
CA PHE A 29 12.81 4.64 6.01
C PHE A 29 11.53 5.21 5.36
N TYR A 30 10.53 4.36 5.11
CA TYR A 30 9.27 4.74 4.50
C TYR A 30 8.48 5.71 5.38
N LYS A 31 7.94 6.78 4.79
CA LYS A 31 7.15 7.80 5.50
C LYS A 31 5.69 7.82 5.10
N GLY A 32 5.35 7.28 3.94
CA GLY A 32 3.98 7.22 3.44
C GLY A 32 3.94 7.30 1.92
N THR A 33 2.77 7.05 1.35
CA THR A 33 2.50 7.22 -0.07
C THR A 33 1.71 8.51 -0.22
N TYR A 34 2.15 9.36 -1.12
CA TYR A 34 1.62 10.69 -1.30
C TYR A 34 1.05 10.79 -2.71
N TYR A 35 -0.17 11.29 -2.84
CA TYR A 35 -0.64 11.83 -4.11
C TYR A 35 -0.01 13.21 -4.30
N ILE A 36 0.98 13.28 -5.18
CA ILE A 36 1.69 14.51 -5.51
C ILE A 36 0.95 15.20 -6.67
N PRO A 37 0.41 16.42 -6.48
CA PRO A 37 -0.33 17.12 -7.52
C PRO A 37 0.45 17.23 -8.84
N GLY A 38 -0.23 17.03 -9.97
CA GLY A 38 0.37 17.03 -11.30
C GLY A 38 1.24 15.81 -11.61
N ARG A 39 1.32 14.84 -10.70
CA ARG A 39 2.05 13.59 -10.88
C ARG A 39 1.14 12.41 -10.59
N THR A 40 1.46 11.60 -9.58
CA THR A 40 0.72 10.39 -9.22
C THR A 40 0.93 10.07 -7.74
N LEU A 41 0.44 8.92 -7.32
CA LEU A 41 0.73 8.31 -6.02
C LEU A 41 2.17 7.81 -5.99
N LEU A 42 3.01 8.46 -5.20
CA LEU A 42 4.41 8.11 -5.07
C LEU A 42 4.77 7.76 -3.61
N PRO A 43 5.40 6.60 -3.37
CA PRO A 43 5.98 6.24 -2.08
C PRO A 43 7.15 7.16 -1.72
N VAL A 44 7.13 7.71 -0.50
CA VAL A 44 8.14 8.66 -0.01
C VAL A 44 8.92 8.07 1.15
N PHE A 45 10.23 8.32 1.14
CA PHE A 45 11.21 7.83 2.09
C PHE A 45 12.08 8.99 2.60
N VAL A 46 12.60 8.86 3.84
CA VAL A 46 13.64 9.76 4.37
C VAL A 46 14.93 8.97 4.48
N LEU A 47 15.84 9.21 3.52
CA LEU A 47 17.05 8.41 3.33
C LEU A 47 18.31 9.25 3.56
N PRO A 48 19.40 8.66 4.04
CA PRO A 48 20.74 9.23 3.86
C PRO A 48 21.16 9.07 2.38
N ARG A 49 21.84 10.08 1.83
CA ARG A 49 22.23 10.13 0.40
C ARG A 49 22.97 8.87 -0.07
N ARG A 50 23.79 8.26 0.79
CA ARG A 50 24.56 7.03 0.50
C ARG A 50 23.70 5.77 0.22
N LEU A 51 22.43 5.77 0.61
CA LEU A 51 21.51 4.64 0.40
C LEU A 51 20.57 4.85 -0.80
N VAL A 52 20.69 5.97 -1.52
CA VAL A 52 19.79 6.32 -2.62
C VAL A 52 20.26 5.64 -3.90
N ASP A 53 19.45 4.74 -4.43
CA ASP A 53 19.57 4.29 -5.82
C ASP A 53 18.90 5.32 -6.74
N TRP A 54 19.70 6.15 -7.42
CA TRP A 54 19.22 7.20 -8.31
C TRP A 54 18.46 6.70 -9.54
N ARG A 55 18.53 5.40 -9.84
CA ARG A 55 17.68 4.78 -10.85
C ARG A 55 16.25 4.71 -10.33
N ALA A 56 16.05 4.29 -9.07
CA ALA A 56 14.74 4.07 -8.46
C ALA A 56 14.13 5.33 -7.83
N PHE A 57 14.95 6.25 -7.33
CA PHE A 57 14.50 7.40 -6.56
C PHE A 57 14.78 8.74 -7.23
N GLU A 58 14.01 9.74 -6.81
CA GLU A 58 14.25 11.16 -7.09
C GLU A 58 14.08 11.97 -5.80
N GLU A 59 14.78 13.09 -5.68
CA GLU A 59 14.64 13.99 -4.53
C GLU A 59 13.31 14.75 -4.61
N VAL A 60 12.60 14.85 -3.48
CA VAL A 60 11.37 15.63 -3.38
C VAL A 60 11.52 16.69 -2.29
N SER A 61 11.11 17.93 -2.61
CA SER A 61 11.22 19.02 -1.64
C SER A 61 10.17 18.87 -0.53
N PRO A 62 10.49 19.29 0.72
CA PRO A 62 9.50 19.31 1.80
C PRO A 62 8.26 20.16 1.48
N ARG A 63 8.41 21.20 0.65
CA ARG A 63 7.30 22.06 0.23
C ARG A 63 6.26 21.26 -0.57
N VAL A 64 6.71 20.48 -1.56
CA VAL A 64 5.83 19.63 -2.37
C VAL A 64 5.08 18.65 -1.48
N LEU A 65 5.74 18.05 -0.48
CA LEU A 65 5.10 17.10 0.43
C LEU A 65 4.05 17.75 1.34
N ARG A 66 4.25 18.98 1.81
CA ARG A 66 3.24 19.73 2.58
C ARG A 66 1.99 20.02 1.76
N GLU A 67 2.15 20.22 0.47
CA GLU A 67 1.06 20.50 -0.47
C GLU A 67 0.38 19.22 -0.99
N SER A 68 0.97 18.06 -0.74
CA SER A 68 0.50 16.75 -1.20
C SER A 68 -0.46 16.08 -0.21
N PHE A 69 -1.25 15.13 -0.71
CA PHE A 69 -2.15 14.30 0.12
C PHE A 69 -1.45 13.00 0.51
N LYS A 70 -1.25 12.77 1.80
CA LYS A 70 -0.71 11.51 2.33
C LYS A 70 -1.83 10.49 2.45
N MET A 71 -1.72 9.34 1.78
CA MET A 71 -2.73 8.27 1.87
C MET A 71 -2.74 7.63 3.26
N ILE A 72 -3.93 7.26 3.74
CA ILE A 72 -4.12 6.64 5.06
C ILE A 72 -4.81 5.28 4.93
N CYS A 73 -4.20 4.24 5.50
CA CYS A 73 -4.89 2.99 5.79
C CYS A 73 -5.53 3.06 7.18
N VAL A 74 -6.87 2.93 7.22
CA VAL A 74 -7.66 2.88 8.47
C VAL A 74 -7.95 1.46 8.95
N ASN A 75 -7.28 0.47 8.35
CA ASN A 75 -7.49 -0.96 8.62
C ASN A 75 -8.98 -1.37 8.53
N CYS A 76 -9.72 -0.88 7.53
CA CYS A 76 -11.12 -1.25 7.33
C CYS A 76 -11.33 -2.66 6.78
N GLY A 77 -10.26 -3.35 6.34
CA GLY A 77 -10.33 -4.72 5.83
C GLY A 77 -10.69 -4.87 4.36
N LEU A 78 -11.24 -3.83 3.70
CA LEU A 78 -11.69 -3.91 2.31
C LEU A 78 -10.59 -4.39 1.34
N CYS A 79 -9.41 -3.78 1.36
CA CYS A 79 -8.31 -4.19 0.49
C CYS A 79 -7.75 -5.57 0.84
N CYS A 80 -7.98 -6.08 2.06
CA CYS A 80 -7.53 -7.40 2.47
C CYS A 80 -8.55 -8.50 2.10
N MET A 81 -9.80 -8.12 1.88
CA MET A 81 -10.92 -8.99 1.51
C MET A 81 -11.12 -9.10 0.00
N GLU A 82 -10.49 -8.22 -0.77
CA GLU A 82 -10.50 -8.24 -2.23
C GLU A 82 -9.19 -8.82 -2.75
N ASN A 83 -9.25 -9.50 -3.90
CA ASN A 83 -8.06 -9.86 -4.67
C ASN A 83 -7.35 -8.57 -5.11
N CYS A 84 -6.44 -8.10 -4.27
CA CYS A 84 -5.67 -6.88 -4.47
C CYS A 84 -4.31 -7.15 -5.13
N GLY A 85 -3.99 -8.41 -5.47
CA GLY A 85 -2.69 -8.79 -5.99
C GLY A 85 -1.55 -8.51 -5.01
N ALA A 86 -1.83 -8.54 -3.70
CA ALA A 86 -0.81 -8.28 -2.69
C ALA A 86 0.16 -9.47 -2.60
N PHE A 87 1.45 -9.17 -2.51
CA PHE A 87 2.53 -10.15 -2.43
C PHE A 87 3.62 -9.74 -1.42
N MET A 88 4.58 -10.63 -1.16
CA MET A 88 5.81 -10.33 -0.43
C MET A 88 7.01 -10.71 -1.29
N PHE A 89 8.07 -9.92 -1.26
CA PHE A 89 9.38 -10.41 -1.73
C PHE A 89 9.97 -11.37 -0.70
N SER A 90 10.86 -12.28 -1.12
CA SER A 90 11.49 -13.27 -0.23
C SER A 90 12.05 -12.68 1.06
N ASN A 91 12.73 -11.52 0.96
CA ASN A 91 13.29 -10.86 2.14
C ASN A 91 12.22 -10.46 3.17
N GLU A 92 11.05 -10.01 2.72
CA GLU A 92 9.97 -9.64 3.63
C GLU A 92 9.21 -10.87 4.14
N TYR A 93 9.05 -11.88 3.29
CA TYR A 93 8.38 -13.14 3.64
C TYR A 93 9.13 -13.87 4.76
N PHE A 94 10.45 -14.08 4.61
CA PHE A 94 11.24 -14.77 5.62
C PHE A 94 11.39 -13.96 6.91
N GLU A 95 11.55 -12.64 6.83
CA GLU A 95 11.52 -11.74 8.00
C GLU A 95 10.18 -11.84 8.73
N THR A 96 9.07 -11.87 7.98
CA THR A 96 7.73 -12.00 8.55
C THR A 96 7.53 -13.36 9.23
N LYS A 97 7.91 -14.48 8.57
CA LYS A 97 7.83 -15.83 9.16
C LYS A 97 8.57 -15.89 10.49
N ALA A 98 9.83 -15.42 10.51
CA ALA A 98 10.65 -15.42 11.71
C ALA A 98 10.04 -14.54 12.82
N SER A 99 9.62 -13.32 12.49
CA SER A 99 9.11 -12.37 13.49
C SER A 99 7.77 -12.77 14.10
N LEU A 100 6.93 -13.51 13.36
CA LEU A 100 5.59 -13.91 13.80
C LEU A 100 5.52 -15.39 14.22
N GLY A 101 6.64 -16.13 14.19
CA GLY A 101 6.67 -17.55 14.51
C GLY A 101 5.74 -18.38 13.62
N LEU A 102 5.60 -17.99 12.35
CA LEU A 102 4.66 -18.64 11.43
C LEU A 102 5.35 -19.71 10.64
N ASP A 103 4.74 -20.89 10.57
CA ASP A 103 5.14 -21.95 9.65
C ASP A 103 4.18 -22.10 8.46
N VAL A 104 3.88 -20.97 7.81
CA VAL A 104 3.11 -20.97 6.56
C VAL A 104 4.04 -21.10 5.36
N ILE A 105 3.67 -21.90 4.36
CA ILE A 105 4.28 -21.91 3.03
C ILE A 105 3.30 -21.25 2.06
N LEU A 106 3.64 -20.03 1.62
CA LEU A 106 2.82 -19.32 0.64
C LEU A 106 3.25 -19.69 -0.78
N PRO A 107 2.31 -19.81 -1.75
CA PRO A 107 2.65 -19.98 -3.15
C PRO A 107 3.46 -18.78 -3.64
N TYR A 108 4.47 -19.06 -4.45
CA TYR A 108 5.33 -18.05 -5.04
C TYR A 108 5.44 -18.23 -6.55
N LYS A 109 5.84 -17.15 -7.22
CA LYS A 109 6.29 -17.17 -8.62
C LYS A 109 7.61 -16.43 -8.75
N THR A 110 8.39 -16.80 -9.76
CA THR A 110 9.59 -16.06 -10.14
C THR A 110 9.22 -14.92 -11.09
N VAL A 111 9.74 -13.73 -10.82
CA VAL A 111 9.57 -12.53 -11.66
C VAL A 111 10.93 -11.93 -11.96
N ARG A 112 11.08 -11.31 -13.12
CA ARG A 112 12.33 -10.63 -13.51
C ARG A 112 12.22 -9.14 -13.22
N ALA A 113 13.13 -8.61 -12.40
CA ALA A 113 13.26 -7.20 -12.09
C ALA A 113 14.47 -6.59 -12.79
N SER A 114 14.29 -5.39 -13.36
CA SER A 114 15.38 -4.63 -13.96
C SER A 114 16.50 -4.38 -12.94
N TYR A 115 17.76 -4.51 -13.36
CA TYR A 115 18.95 -4.27 -12.52
C TYR A 115 19.12 -5.16 -11.28
N VAL A 116 18.22 -6.13 -11.06
CA VAL A 116 18.25 -7.04 -9.91
C VAL A 116 18.30 -8.50 -10.35
N GLY A 117 17.61 -8.85 -11.44
CA GLY A 117 17.53 -10.23 -11.93
C GLY A 117 16.24 -10.91 -11.49
N GLU A 118 16.31 -12.19 -11.19
CA GLU A 118 15.14 -12.97 -10.77
C GLU A 118 14.83 -12.76 -9.28
N LEU A 119 13.55 -12.60 -8.98
CA LEU A 119 13.01 -12.41 -7.64
C LEU A 119 11.85 -13.39 -7.44
N GLN A 120 11.73 -13.95 -6.24
CA GLN A 120 10.51 -14.66 -5.86
C GLN A 120 9.54 -13.68 -5.20
N VAL A 121 8.27 -13.78 -5.60
CA VAL A 121 7.16 -13.05 -5.00
C VAL A 121 6.14 -14.05 -4.48
N TYR A 122 5.82 -13.96 -3.20
CA TYR A 122 4.89 -14.83 -2.47
C TYR A 122 3.52 -14.18 -2.45
N ALA A 123 2.51 -14.84 -3.00
CA ALA A 123 1.16 -14.32 -3.03
C ALA A 123 0.54 -14.31 -1.63
N LEU A 124 -0.17 -13.22 -1.29
CA LEU A 124 -0.86 -13.10 0.00
C LEU A 124 -2.34 -13.42 -0.11
N ASP A 125 -2.93 -13.21 -1.28
CA ASP A 125 -4.33 -13.36 -1.65
C ASP A 125 -4.72 -14.81 -1.97
N VAL A 126 -4.32 -15.74 -1.09
CA VAL A 126 -4.39 -17.19 -1.34
C VAL A 126 -5.59 -17.88 -0.70
N GLU A 127 -6.36 -17.14 0.11
CA GLU A 127 -7.58 -17.63 0.72
C GLU A 127 -8.76 -17.57 -0.27
N ALA A 128 -9.88 -18.19 0.12
CA ALA A 128 -11.10 -18.20 -0.68
C ALA A 128 -11.45 -16.80 -1.25
N ARG A 129 -11.76 -16.78 -2.55
CA ARG A 129 -12.07 -15.56 -3.34
C ARG A 129 -10.96 -14.48 -3.35
N GLY A 130 -9.70 -14.89 -3.16
CA GLY A 130 -8.54 -13.99 -3.23
C GLY A 130 -8.34 -13.14 -1.97
N ARG A 131 -8.80 -13.63 -0.82
CA ARG A 131 -8.59 -12.96 0.47
C ARG A 131 -7.14 -13.11 0.91
N CYS A 132 -6.64 -12.09 1.62
CA CYS A 132 -5.32 -12.13 2.22
C CYS A 132 -5.24 -13.18 3.36
N TYR A 133 -4.27 -14.09 3.29
CA TYR A 133 -3.95 -15.10 4.31
C TYR A 133 -3.79 -14.49 5.71
N PHE A 134 -3.18 -13.31 5.79
CA PHE A 134 -2.92 -12.64 7.06
C PHE A 134 -4.10 -11.83 7.59
N TYR A 135 -5.26 -11.86 6.93
CA TYR A 135 -6.43 -11.11 7.35
C TYR A 135 -7.51 -12.04 7.88
N SER A 136 -7.86 -11.86 9.15
CA SER A 136 -9.00 -12.51 9.76
C SER A 136 -10.10 -11.48 10.04
N PHE A 137 -11.34 -11.94 9.95
CA PHE A 137 -12.48 -11.14 10.34
C PHE A 137 -12.56 -11.06 11.87
N GLY A 138 -12.89 -9.88 12.42
CA GLY A 138 -12.84 -9.64 13.88
C GLY A 138 -11.44 -9.28 14.40
N GLU A 139 -10.39 -10.00 14.00
CA GLU A 139 -9.02 -9.73 14.46
C GLU A 139 -8.24 -8.73 13.58
N GLY A 140 -8.63 -8.59 12.31
CA GLY A 140 -7.98 -7.72 11.34
C GLY A 140 -6.68 -8.30 10.77
N CYS A 141 -5.74 -7.42 10.40
CA CYS A 141 -4.49 -7.81 9.75
C CYS A 141 -3.44 -8.26 10.79
N ARG A 142 -3.10 -9.54 10.78
CA ARG A 142 -2.12 -10.19 11.69
C ARG A 142 -0.70 -9.65 11.52
N LEU A 143 -0.35 -9.12 10.34
CA LEU A 143 0.98 -8.56 10.08
C LEU A 143 1.30 -7.31 10.91
N LYS A 144 0.29 -6.57 11.39
CA LYS A 144 0.48 -5.34 12.20
C LYS A 144 1.53 -4.40 11.59
N LYS A 145 2.74 -4.31 12.18
CA LYS A 145 3.87 -3.49 11.71
C LYS A 145 4.79 -4.20 10.71
N ALA A 146 4.71 -5.53 10.61
CA ALA A 146 5.47 -6.36 9.67
C ALA A 146 4.89 -6.35 8.24
N LYS A 147 3.90 -5.49 7.96
CA LYS A 147 3.29 -5.37 6.62
C LYS A 147 4.39 -5.20 5.55
N PRO A 148 4.27 -5.88 4.41
CA PRO A 148 5.23 -5.76 3.34
C PRO A 148 5.05 -4.43 2.63
N ILE A 149 6.09 -4.03 1.90
CA ILE A 149 6.12 -2.73 1.23
C ILE A 149 4.95 -2.57 0.26
N ILE A 150 4.51 -3.65 -0.40
CA ILE A 150 3.36 -3.57 -1.31
C ILE A 150 2.09 -3.17 -0.57
N CYS A 151 1.82 -3.71 0.62
CA CYS A 151 0.66 -3.33 1.42
C CYS A 151 0.76 -1.90 1.94
N LEU A 152 1.99 -1.39 2.09
CA LEU A 152 2.26 -0.03 2.50
C LEU A 152 2.22 0.96 1.33
N ILE A 153 2.38 0.54 0.08
CA ILE A 153 2.33 1.41 -1.10
C ILE A 153 0.95 1.36 -1.75
N HIS A 154 0.39 0.15 -1.84
CA HIS A 154 -0.92 -0.14 -2.38
C HIS A 154 -1.98 0.19 -1.33
N TYR A 155 -2.24 1.48 -1.14
CA TYR A 155 -3.30 1.96 -0.25
C TYR A 155 -4.60 2.24 -0.99
N CYS A 156 -5.69 2.12 -0.23
CA CYS A 156 -6.95 2.73 -0.61
C CYS A 156 -6.75 4.24 -0.83
N THR A 157 -6.97 4.70 -2.05
CA THR A 157 -6.86 6.12 -2.43
C THR A 157 -8.08 6.93 -2.02
N LEU A 158 -8.91 6.39 -1.11
CA LEU A 158 -10.13 7.05 -0.65
C LEU A 158 -9.85 8.04 0.48
N LEU A 159 -8.94 7.72 1.40
CA LEU A 159 -8.70 8.49 2.62
C LEU A 159 -7.28 9.06 2.61
N ALA A 160 -7.17 10.35 2.94
CA ALA A 160 -5.91 11.06 2.95
C ALA A 160 -5.81 12.07 4.10
N GLU A 161 -4.57 12.48 4.40
CA GLU A 161 -4.24 13.57 5.31
C GLU A 161 -3.41 14.63 4.58
N LYS A 162 -3.67 15.91 4.87
CA LYS A 162 -2.85 17.02 4.42
C LYS A 162 -2.84 18.10 5.49
N GLY A 163 -1.65 18.50 5.95
CA GLY A 163 -1.49 19.51 6.99
C GLY A 163 -2.24 19.21 8.29
N GLY A 164 -2.30 17.94 8.70
CA GLY A 164 -3.04 17.49 9.89
C GLY A 164 -4.56 17.39 9.71
N ARG A 165 -5.12 17.80 8.57
CA ARG A 165 -6.55 17.69 8.27
C ARG A 165 -6.86 16.41 7.50
N LYS A 166 -8.04 15.83 7.75
CA LYS A 166 -8.53 14.63 7.06
C LYS A 166 -9.26 15.00 5.77
N TYR A 167 -9.04 14.17 4.75
CA TYR A 167 -9.61 14.33 3.43
C TYR A 167 -10.17 13.01 2.91
N VAL A 168 -11.23 13.12 2.13
CA VAL A 168 -11.89 11.98 1.47
C VAL A 168 -11.96 12.26 -0.02
N LYS A 169 -11.60 11.27 -0.84
CA LYS A 169 -11.76 11.33 -2.30
C LYS A 169 -13.25 11.28 -2.63
N VAL A 170 -13.77 12.34 -3.23
CA VAL A 170 -15.19 12.48 -3.56
C VAL A 170 -15.46 12.24 -5.05
N SER A 171 -14.47 12.44 -5.90
CA SER A 171 -14.58 12.19 -7.34
C SER A 171 -13.21 12.05 -7.99
N VAL A 172 -13.21 11.70 -9.28
CA VAL A 172 -12.03 11.68 -10.13
C VAL A 172 -12.38 12.49 -11.38
N LYS A 173 -11.56 13.49 -11.70
CA LYS A 173 -11.69 14.28 -12.93
C LYS A 173 -10.73 13.75 -13.97
N LYS A 174 -11.23 13.40 -15.15
CA LYS A 174 -10.36 13.05 -16.29
C LYS A 174 -9.67 14.30 -16.82
N THR A 175 -8.36 14.22 -17.03
CA THR A 175 -7.54 15.30 -17.60
C THR A 175 -6.64 14.73 -18.70
N ASN A 176 -6.04 15.58 -19.53
CA ASN A 176 -5.11 15.16 -20.58
C ASN A 176 -3.87 14.43 -20.04
N SER A 177 -3.52 14.64 -18.76
CA SER A 177 -2.42 13.99 -18.05
C SER A 177 -2.87 12.80 -17.19
N GLY A 178 -4.13 12.39 -17.31
CA GLY A 178 -4.71 11.24 -16.60
C GLY A 178 -5.79 11.61 -15.57
N ASP A 179 -6.05 10.67 -14.67
CA ASP A 179 -7.10 10.78 -13.65
C ASP A 179 -6.65 11.62 -12.45
N LEU A 180 -7.34 12.74 -12.22
CA LEU A 180 -7.11 13.66 -11.12
C LEU A 180 -8.09 13.37 -9.97
N PRO A 181 -7.67 12.72 -8.87
CA PRO A 181 -8.52 12.55 -7.70
C PRO A 181 -8.81 13.90 -7.02
N ILE A 182 -10.09 14.14 -6.72
CA ILE A 182 -10.56 15.31 -6.00
C ILE A 182 -10.83 14.91 -4.55
N TYR A 183 -10.13 15.57 -3.63
CA TYR A 183 -10.23 15.36 -2.20
C TYR A 183 -10.94 16.54 -1.53
N ARG A 184 -11.91 16.25 -0.65
CA ARG A 184 -12.60 17.24 0.18
C ARG A 184 -12.22 17.07 1.63
N ALA A 185 -11.96 18.17 2.33
CA ALA A 185 -11.74 18.16 3.77
C ALA A 185 -13.02 17.72 4.48
N VAL A 186 -12.88 16.92 5.53
CA VAL A 186 -14.00 16.44 6.35
C VAL A 186 -13.70 16.63 7.83
N SER A 187 -14.75 16.74 8.66
CA SER A 187 -14.59 16.73 10.11
C SER A 187 -14.18 15.33 10.61
N ASP A 188 -13.71 15.25 11.85
CA ASP A 188 -13.33 13.98 12.46
C ASP A 188 -14.53 13.07 12.66
N GLU A 189 -15.71 13.61 12.98
CA GLU A 189 -16.98 12.86 13.09
C GLU A 189 -17.32 12.22 11.75
N ARG A 190 -17.33 13.02 10.67
CA ARG A 190 -17.62 12.51 9.33
C ARG A 190 -16.58 11.50 8.87
N PHE A 191 -15.32 11.70 9.24
CA PHE A 191 -14.26 10.73 8.96
C PHE A 191 -14.53 9.40 9.68
N LYS A 192 -14.91 9.42 10.97
CA LYS A 192 -15.27 8.23 11.74
C LYS A 192 -16.47 7.49 11.14
N GLU A 193 -17.51 8.21 10.72
CA GLU A 193 -18.67 7.62 10.04
C GLU A 193 -18.27 6.88 8.77
N ILE A 194 -17.44 7.50 7.92
CA ILE A 194 -16.97 6.88 6.67
C ILE A 194 -16.14 5.64 6.99
N VAL A 195 -15.27 5.68 8.01
CA VAL A 195 -14.50 4.51 8.45
C VAL A 195 -15.44 3.38 8.91
N ALA A 196 -16.50 3.69 9.66
CA ALA A 196 -17.49 2.70 10.09
C ALA A 196 -18.21 2.07 8.88
N GLN A 197 -18.65 2.87 7.92
CA GLN A 197 -19.28 2.39 6.69
C GLN A 197 -18.34 1.49 5.86
N LEU A 198 -17.05 1.82 5.79
CA LEU A 198 -16.06 0.98 5.10
C LEU A 198 -15.86 -0.36 5.80
N LYS A 199 -15.85 -0.37 7.13
CA LYS A 199 -15.78 -1.60 7.92
C LYS A 199 -17.04 -2.44 7.67
N GLU A 200 -18.23 -1.85 7.79
CA GLU A 200 -19.51 -2.51 7.52
C GLU A 200 -19.58 -3.09 6.11
N LYS A 201 -19.06 -2.36 5.11
CA LYS A 201 -18.94 -2.86 3.73
C LYS A 201 -18.02 -4.07 3.64
N ALA A 202 -16.90 -4.09 4.38
CA ALA A 202 -16.06 -5.28 4.48
C ALA A 202 -16.79 -6.44 5.17
N LEU A 203 -17.62 -6.16 6.18
CA LEU A 203 -18.49 -7.15 6.83
C LEU A 203 -19.44 -7.78 5.81
N ARG A 204 -20.24 -6.97 5.12
CA ARG A 204 -21.19 -7.45 4.12
C ARG A 204 -20.52 -8.29 3.04
N LYS A 205 -19.33 -7.88 2.57
CA LYS A 205 -18.55 -8.68 1.63
C LYS A 205 -18.13 -10.04 2.20
N ALA A 206 -17.76 -10.12 3.48
CA ALA A 206 -17.43 -11.40 4.11
C ALA A 206 -18.66 -12.34 4.15
N TRP A 207 -19.84 -11.82 4.50
CA TRP A 207 -21.10 -12.56 4.47
C TRP A 207 -21.47 -13.05 3.06
N THR A 208 -21.47 -12.17 2.05
CA THR A 208 -21.72 -12.55 0.65
C THR A 208 -20.71 -13.58 0.13
N ASN A 209 -19.52 -13.61 0.74
CA ASN A 209 -18.48 -14.56 0.41
C ASN A 209 -18.57 -15.90 1.16
N GLY A 210 -19.56 -16.08 2.04
CA GLY A 210 -19.70 -17.29 2.85
C GLY A 210 -18.55 -17.48 3.85
N LEU A 211 -17.89 -16.38 4.24
CA LEU A 211 -16.71 -16.39 5.12
C LEU A 211 -17.08 -16.23 6.61
N ILE A 212 -18.36 -16.02 6.88
CA ILE A 212 -18.97 -15.97 8.20
C ILE A 212 -20.20 -16.84 8.09
N TYR A 213 -20.22 -17.93 8.86
CA TYR A 213 -21.44 -18.70 9.11
C TYR A 213 -22.11 -18.09 10.33
N GLU A 214 -23.45 -18.08 10.35
CA GLU A 214 -24.24 -17.54 11.46
C GLU A 214 -23.70 -18.04 12.81
N ILE A 215 -23.59 -17.11 13.77
CA ILE A 215 -23.24 -17.41 15.17
C ILE A 215 -24.48 -17.98 15.85
#